data_AF-A0A355AR41-F1
#
_entry.id   AF-A0A355AR41-F1
#
_cell.length_a   1.000
_cell.length_b   1.000
_cell.length_c   1.000
_cell.angle_alpha   90.00
_cell.angle_beta   90.00
_cell.angle_gamma   90.00
#
_symmetry.space_group_name_H-M   'P 1'
#
loop_
_entity.id
_entity.type
_entity.pdbx_description
1 polymer ?
#
loop_
_entity_poly.entity_id
_entity_poly.type
_entity_poly.pdbx_seq_one_letter_code
_entity_poly.pdbx_strand_id
1 'polypeptide(L)'
;MIPTFDLLLPVVLALLAAVLFAFGNQCSRIALRFTDSQTAALFQIGVSTALYWLIAPFYLEISFWNSPVLPLLAAIGLIRPLLSANLGMAGTRILGPTIPSTLAATAPLFGLALGVVLLAE
;
A
#
# COMPACT_ATOMS: atom_id res chain seq x y z
N MET A 1 -30.19 -8.90 -6.20
CA MET A 1 -30.04 -7.48 -5.84
C MET A 1 -29.09 -7.42 -4.66
N ILE A 2 -27.91 -6.82 -4.83
CA ILE A 2 -27.00 -6.57 -3.71
C ILE A 2 -27.65 -5.46 -2.86
N PRO A 3 -27.84 -5.65 -1.54
CA PRO A 3 -28.35 -4.60 -0.65
C PRO A 3 -27.50 -3.33 -0.79
N THR A 4 -28.14 -2.16 -0.90
CA THR A 4 -27.45 -0.86 -1.00
C THR A 4 -26.46 -0.61 0.14
N PHE A 5 -26.68 -1.21 1.31
CA PHE A 5 -25.80 -1.14 2.46
C PHE A 5 -24.44 -1.84 2.22
N ASP A 6 -24.43 -2.95 1.47
CA ASP A 6 -23.20 -3.70 1.14
C ASP A 6 -22.31 -2.94 0.14
N LEU A 7 -22.88 -1.98 -0.60
CA LEU A 7 -22.13 -1.15 -1.55
C LEU A 7 -21.52 0.10 -0.90
N LEU A 8 -22.16 0.63 0.14
CA LEU A 8 -21.68 1.84 0.83
C LEU A 8 -20.43 1.57 1.68
N LEU A 9 -20.34 0.40 2.32
CA LEU A 9 -19.21 0.07 3.20
C LEU A 9 -17.85 0.07 2.46
N PRO A 10 -17.67 -0.63 1.32
CA PRO A 10 -16.41 -0.60 0.58
C PRO A 10 -16.03 0.81 0.09
N VAL A 11 -17.02 1.62 -0.32
CA VAL A 11 -16.80 3.00 -0.76
C VAL A 11 -16.27 3.85 0.40
N VAL A 12 -16.90 3.75 1.57
CA VAL A 12 -16.45 4.47 2.78
C VAL A 12 -15.05 4.04 3.18
N LEU A 13 -14.76 2.73 3.19
CA LEU A 13 -13.43 2.20 3.50
C LEU A 13 -12.38 2.72 2.51
N ALA A 14 -12.68 2.74 1.21
CA ALA A 14 -11.78 3.25 0.19
C ALA A 14 -11.52 4.76 0.34
N LEU A 15 -12.56 5.54 0.65
CA LEU A 15 -12.42 6.98 0.90
C LEU A 15 -11.60 7.27 2.17
N LEU A 16 -11.85 6.55 3.26
CA LEU A 16 -11.05 6.66 4.49
C LEU A 16 -9.60 6.30 4.23
N ALA A 17 -9.34 5.20 3.50
CA ALA A 17 -8.00 4.82 3.10
C ALA A 17 -7.32 5.91 2.26
N ALA A 18 -8.04 6.54 1.32
CA ALA A 18 -7.51 7.63 0.51
C ALA A 18 -7.15 8.87 1.36
N VAL A 19 -7.97 9.23 2.33
CA VAL A 19 -7.69 10.33 3.27
C VAL A 19 -6.44 10.03 4.11
N LEU A 20 -6.35 8.84 4.70
CA LEU A 20 -5.21 8.42 5.50
C LEU A 20 -3.93 8.35 4.66
N PHE A 21 -4.03 7.89 3.42
CA PHE A 21 -2.92 7.87 2.48
C PHE A 21 -2.43 9.28 2.14
N ALA A 22 -3.35 10.21 1.83
CA ALA A 22 -3.01 11.61 1.56
C ALA A 22 -2.32 12.26 2.77
N PHE A 23 -2.85 12.05 3.98
CA PHE A 23 -2.26 12.54 5.22
C PHE A 23 -0.86 11.96 5.45
N GLY A 24 -0.69 10.64 5.29
CA GLY A 24 0.60 9.97 5.40
C GLY A 24 1.65 10.51 4.42
N ASN A 25 1.26 10.86 3.20
CA ASN A 25 2.15 11.46 2.20
C ASN A 25 2.62 12.87 2.61
N GLN A 26 1.75 13.68 3.23
CA GLN A 26 2.14 15.00 3.76
C GLN A 26 3.14 14.84 4.91
N CYS A 27 2.87 13.94 5.86
CA CYS A 27 3.78 13.63 6.96
C CYS A 27 5.13 13.10 6.45
N SER A 28 5.12 12.24 5.43
CA SER A 28 6.33 11.74 4.78
C SER A 28 7.14 12.86 4.14
N ARG A 29 6.49 13.81 3.46
CA ARG A 29 7.15 15.01 2.91
C ARG A 29 7.80 15.86 4.01
N ILE A 30 7.19 15.96 5.18
CA ILE A 30 7.77 16.66 6.33
C ILE A 30 9.01 15.91 6.84
N ALA A 31 8.90 14.58 7.03
CA ALA A 31 10.02 13.74 7.48
C ALA A 31 11.23 13.82 6.54
N LEU A 32 11.01 13.87 5.22
CA LEU A 32 12.05 13.98 4.20
C LEU A 32 12.86 15.29 4.25
N ARG A 33 12.48 16.26 5.09
CA ARG A 33 13.31 17.44 5.38
C ARG A 33 14.50 17.10 6.30
N PHE A 34 14.39 16.00 7.05
CA PHE A 34 15.36 15.59 8.08
C PHE A 34 16.11 14.31 7.73
N THR A 35 15.68 13.58 6.69
CA THR A 35 16.27 12.31 6.29
C THR A 35 16.15 12.09 4.78
N ASP A 36 16.91 11.16 4.23
CA ASP A 36 16.80 10.75 2.84
C ASP A 36 15.60 9.80 2.62
N SER A 37 15.25 9.58 1.35
CA SER A 37 14.07 8.79 0.98
C SER A 37 14.19 7.30 1.30
N GLN A 38 15.40 6.74 1.27
CA GLN A 38 15.62 5.32 1.50
C GLN A 38 15.49 5.03 2.99
N THR A 39 16.15 5.82 3.83
CA THR A 39 16.05 5.72 5.29
C THR A 39 14.61 5.92 5.77
N ALA A 40 13.91 6.93 5.25
CA ALA A 40 12.52 7.18 5.60
C ALA A 40 11.59 6.01 5.21
N ALA A 41 11.77 5.44 4.01
CA ALA A 41 11.00 4.27 3.56
C ALA A 41 11.29 3.04 4.43
N LEU A 42 12.57 2.75 4.69
CA LEU A 42 13.00 1.62 5.53
C LEU A 42 12.43 1.74 6.95
N PHE A 43 12.44 2.95 7.53
CA PHE A 43 11.88 3.18 8.85
C PHE A 43 10.36 2.92 8.88
N GLN A 44 9.61 3.45 7.91
CA GLN A 44 8.16 3.24 7.83
C GLN A 44 7.80 1.75 7.64
N ILE A 45 8.52 1.05 6.76
CA ILE A 45 8.35 -0.38 6.53
C ILE A 45 8.69 -1.16 7.81
N GLY A 46 9.81 -0.84 8.47
CA GLY A 46 10.26 -1.50 9.69
C GLY A 46 9.25 -1.37 10.83
N VAL A 47 8.74 -0.17 11.08
CA VAL A 47 7.70 0.06 12.10
C VAL A 47 6.43 -0.74 11.78
N SER A 48 5.97 -0.70 10.54
CA SER A 48 4.76 -1.42 10.12
C SER A 48 4.94 -2.94 10.28
N THR A 49 6.06 -3.48 9.81
CA THR A 49 6.40 -4.90 9.95
C THR A 49 6.47 -5.33 11.40
N ALA A 50 7.11 -4.53 12.27
CA ALA A 50 7.19 -4.83 13.69
C ALA A 50 5.80 -4.90 14.35
N LEU A 51 4.93 -3.93 14.07
CA LEU A 51 3.56 -3.93 14.59
C LEU A 51 2.75 -5.14 14.07
N TYR A 52 2.82 -5.44 12.77
CA TYR A 52 2.13 -6.59 12.20
C TYR A 52 2.67 -7.91 12.77
N TRP A 53 3.97 -8.03 13.00
CA TRP A 53 4.55 -9.21 13.62
C TRP A 53 4.05 -9.37 15.05
N LEU A 54 4.02 -8.30 15.85
CA LEU A 54 3.50 -8.34 17.21
C LEU A 54 2.03 -8.74 17.28
N ILE A 55 1.24 -8.35 16.27
CA ILE A 55 -0.19 -8.66 16.18
C ILE A 55 -0.45 -10.06 15.58
N ALA A 56 0.44 -10.54 14.70
CA ALA A 56 0.31 -11.81 14.00
C ALA A 56 -0.08 -13.01 14.89
N PRO A 57 0.52 -13.27 16.07
CA PRO A 57 0.16 -14.44 16.87
C PRO A 57 -1.29 -14.42 17.38
N PHE A 58 -1.95 -13.27 17.42
CA PHE A 58 -3.33 -13.14 17.89
C PHE A 58 -4.38 -13.35 16.78
N TYR A 59 -3.99 -13.19 15.51
CA TYR A 59 -4.94 -13.16 14.38
C TYR A 59 -4.60 -14.15 13.26
N LEU A 60 -3.35 -14.59 13.14
CA LEU A 60 -2.90 -15.46 12.06
C LEU A 60 -2.99 -16.92 12.50
N GLU A 61 -3.96 -17.66 11.94
CA GLU A 61 -4.09 -19.09 12.21
C GLU A 61 -2.90 -19.87 11.64
N ILE A 62 -2.43 -20.87 12.37
CA ILE A 62 -1.25 -21.66 11.95
C ILE A 62 -1.48 -22.41 10.61
N SER A 63 -2.74 -22.66 10.27
CA SER A 63 -3.19 -23.29 9.02
C SER A 63 -2.78 -22.49 7.78
N PHE A 64 -2.69 -21.16 7.88
CA PHE A 64 -2.31 -20.30 6.76
C PHE A 64 -0.88 -20.53 6.29
N TRP A 65 0.03 -21.02 7.14
CA TRP A 65 1.43 -21.29 6.81
C TRP A 65 1.64 -22.33 5.70
N ASN A 66 0.63 -23.18 5.45
CA ASN A 66 0.65 -24.18 4.38
C ASN A 66 -0.21 -23.79 3.17
N SER A 67 -0.75 -22.57 3.15
CA SER A 67 -1.67 -22.14 2.10
C SER A 67 -0.92 -21.85 0.79
N PRO A 68 -1.43 -22.30 -0.37
CA PRO A 68 -0.79 -22.09 -1.67
C PRO A 68 -0.72 -20.61 -2.08
N VAL A 69 -1.46 -19.72 -1.42
CA VAL A 69 -1.39 -18.27 -1.67
C VAL A 69 -0.17 -17.59 -1.04
N LEU A 70 0.51 -18.22 -0.09
CA LEU A 70 1.62 -17.59 0.64
C LEU A 70 2.78 -17.13 -0.24
N PRO A 71 3.28 -17.92 -1.21
CA PRO A 71 4.34 -17.46 -2.11
C PRO A 71 3.93 -16.20 -2.89
N LEU A 72 2.68 -16.12 -3.32
CA LEU A 72 2.15 -14.96 -4.04
C LEU A 72 2.07 -13.72 -3.13
N LEU A 73 1.57 -13.89 -1.91
CA LEU A 73 1.52 -12.82 -0.91
C LEU A 73 2.92 -12.35 -0.50
N ALA A 74 3.88 -13.28 -0.36
CA ALA A 74 5.28 -12.96 -0.08
C ALA A 74 5.91 -12.17 -1.23
N ALA A 75 5.70 -12.58 -2.48
CA ALA A 75 6.20 -11.86 -3.65
C ALA A 75 5.63 -10.43 -3.74
N ILE A 76 4.31 -10.27 -3.53
CA ILE A 76 3.67 -8.95 -3.49
C ILE A 76 4.19 -8.10 -2.31
N GLY A 77 4.40 -8.75 -1.16
CA GLY A 77 4.99 -8.16 0.04
C GLY A 77 6.45 -7.76 -0.11
N LEU A 78 7.15 -8.22 -1.13
CA LEU A 78 8.46 -7.69 -1.52
C LEU A 78 8.29 -6.51 -2.48
N ILE A 79 7.49 -6.65 -3.53
CA ILE A 79 7.38 -5.63 -4.59
C ILE A 79 6.82 -4.31 -4.04
N ARG A 80 5.70 -4.34 -3.29
CA ARG A 80 5.03 -3.12 -2.83
C ARG A 80 5.86 -2.37 -1.77
N PRO A 81 6.23 -2.97 -0.64
CA PRO A 81 7.02 -2.29 0.39
C PRO A 81 8.42 -1.93 -0.11
N LEU A 82 9.13 -2.84 -0.78
CA LEU A 82 10.52 -2.58 -1.14
C LEU A 82 10.65 -1.65 -2.34
N LEU A 83 9.97 -1.93 -3.46
CA LEU A 83 10.16 -1.16 -4.69
C LEU A 83 9.19 0.02 -4.75
N SER A 84 7.90 -0.23 -4.59
CA SER A 84 6.88 0.81 -4.76
C SER A 84 6.99 1.92 -3.70
N ALA A 85 7.23 1.58 -2.43
CA ALA A 85 7.38 2.60 -1.39
C ALA A 85 8.64 3.45 -1.58
N ASN A 86 9.78 2.86 -1.96
CA ASN A 86 11.01 3.62 -2.24
C ASN A 86 10.83 4.57 -3.44
N LEU A 87 10.22 4.10 -4.53
CA LEU A 87 9.91 4.93 -5.69
C LEU A 87 8.94 6.07 -5.33
N GLY A 88 7.91 5.77 -4.54
CA GLY A 88 6.94 6.76 -4.05
C GLY A 88 7.58 7.83 -3.16
N MET A 89 8.48 7.43 -2.25
CA MET A 89 9.22 8.34 -1.37
C MET A 89 10.20 9.21 -2.15
N ALA A 90 10.90 8.65 -3.15
CA ALA A 90 11.76 9.41 -4.05
C ALA A 90 10.95 10.44 -4.84
N GLY A 91 9.83 10.04 -5.44
CA GLY A 91 8.92 10.96 -6.14
C GLY A 91 8.41 12.08 -5.23
N THR A 92 8.00 11.75 -4.00
CA THR A 92 7.55 12.71 -2.99
C THR A 92 8.66 13.68 -2.57
N ARG A 93 9.91 13.22 -2.50
CA ARG A 93 11.08 14.06 -2.20
C ARG A 93 11.34 15.07 -3.31
N ILE A 94 11.27 14.64 -4.56
CA ILE A 94 11.59 15.48 -5.74
C ILE A 94 10.45 16.47 -6.04
N LEU A 95 9.22 15.98 -6.14
CA LEU A 95 8.08 16.73 -6.69
C LEU A 95 7.06 17.20 -5.64
N GLY A 96 7.27 16.85 -4.37
CA GLY A 96 6.23 16.96 -3.35
C GLY A 96 5.19 15.83 -3.48
N PRO A 97 4.27 15.68 -2.51
CA PRO A 97 3.32 14.56 -2.50
C PRO A 97 2.21 14.69 -3.56
N THR A 98 1.87 15.90 -4.00
CA THR A 98 0.72 16.14 -4.89
C THR A 98 0.91 15.53 -6.27
N ILE A 99 1.99 15.84 -6.99
CA ILE A 99 2.20 15.34 -8.37
C ILE A 99 2.28 13.80 -8.42
N PRO A 100 3.09 13.14 -7.57
CA PRO A 100 3.13 11.68 -7.51
C PRO A 100 1.77 11.07 -7.14
N SER A 101 0.99 11.70 -6.25
CA SER A 101 -0.35 11.20 -5.91
C SER A 101 -1.35 11.32 -7.08
N THR A 102 -1.28 12.39 -7.88
CA THR A 102 -2.08 12.54 -9.10
C THR A 102 -1.71 11.49 -10.15
N LEU A 103 -0.42 11.23 -10.35
CA LEU A 103 0.04 10.14 -11.22
C LEU A 103 -0.42 8.78 -10.69
N ALA A 104 -0.32 8.54 -9.38
CA ALA A 104 -0.77 7.29 -8.75
C ALA A 104 -2.29 7.10 -8.84
N ALA A 105 -3.08 8.17 -8.97
CA ALA A 105 -4.52 8.08 -9.23
C ALA A 105 -4.85 7.44 -10.59
N THR A 106 -3.86 7.28 -11.48
CA THR A 106 -4.00 6.50 -12.72
C THR A 106 -3.75 4.99 -12.54
N ALA A 107 -3.42 4.53 -11.32
CA ALA A 107 -3.24 3.11 -11.00
C ALA A 107 -4.38 2.19 -11.49
N PRO A 108 -5.68 2.60 -11.46
CA PRO A 108 -6.76 1.76 -12.00
C PRO A 108 -6.59 1.40 -13.48
N LEU A 109 -5.94 2.24 -14.29
CA LEU A 109 -5.66 1.94 -15.71
C LEU A 109 -4.66 0.79 -15.85
N PHE A 110 -3.61 0.80 -15.03
CA PHE A 110 -2.65 -0.31 -14.96
C PHE A 110 -3.28 -1.57 -14.38
N GLY A 111 -4.15 -1.41 -13.37
CA GLY A 111 -4.92 -2.52 -12.80
C GLY A 111 -5.80 -3.19 -13.83
N LEU A 112 -6.52 -2.41 -14.65
CA LEU A 112 -7.33 -2.92 -15.76
C LEU A 112 -6.47 -3.64 -16.80
N ALA A 113 -5.36 -3.04 -17.24
CA ALA A 113 -4.48 -3.67 -18.23
C ALA A 113 -3.89 -5.00 -17.71
N LEU A 114 -3.47 -5.04 -16.44
CA LEU A 114 -2.97 -6.25 -15.80
C LEU A 114 -4.07 -7.28 -15.55
N GLY A 115 -5.30 -6.85 -15.22
CA GLY A 115 -6.47 -7.73 -15.12
C GLY A 115 -6.72 -8.47 -16.43
N VAL A 116 -6.74 -7.75 -17.55
CA VAL A 116 -6.94 -8.35 -18.88
C VAL A 116 -5.81 -9.32 -19.24
N VAL A 117 -4.56 -8.95 -18.94
CA VAL A 117 -3.38 -9.75 -19.34
C VAL A 117 -3.16 -10.97 -18.44
N LEU A 118 -3.34 -10.83 -17.13
CA LEU A 118 -2.97 -11.85 -16.13
C LEU A 118 -4.17 -12.66 -15.63
N LEU A 119 -5.35 -12.04 -15.55
CA LEU A 119 -6.58 -12.65 -15.01
C LEU A 119 -7.63 -12.92 -16.10
N ALA A 120 -7.43 -12.41 -17.32
CA ALA A 120 -8.38 -12.49 -18.43
C ALA A 120 -9.77 -11.89 -18.12
N GLU A 121 -9.81 -10.86 -17.28
CA GLU A 121 -11.01 -10.09 -16.88
C GLU A 121 -10.83 -8.59 -17.08
#